data_AF-A4AGT7-F1
#
_entry.id   AF-A4AGT7-F1
#
_cell.length_a   1.000
_cell.length_b   1.000
_cell.length_c   1.000
_cell.angle_alpha   90.00
_cell.angle_beta   90.00
_cell.angle_gamma   90.00
#
_symmetry.space_group_name_H-M   'P 1'
#
loop_
_entity.id
_entity.type
_entity.pdbx_description
1 polymer ?
#
loop_
_entity_poly.entity_id
_entity_poly.type
_entity_poly.pdbx_seq_one_letter_code
_entity_poly.pdbx_strand_id
1 'polypeptide(L)'
;MSASSSDISPYTWQLWLLVLLPLVPALAMTLIDPTTIFLSAFDPLVAYSDPAYVVAIVGSWVVFFATIFLAFADVRSLKRRGLESPFHPAFILLGALIYVIGRSVVVKRETGAGLTPIWATLGVWLASGAASMIMAFNATGFLGF
;
A
#
# COMPACT_ATOMS: atom_id res chain seq x y z
N MET A 1 35.33 -14.58 -4.57
CA MET A 1 35.01 -13.62 -3.48
C MET A 1 33.51 -13.59 -3.34
N SER A 2 32.92 -14.40 -2.45
CA SER A 2 31.49 -14.30 -2.13
C SER A 2 31.30 -13.08 -1.25
N ALA A 3 30.48 -12.11 -1.66
CA ALA A 3 30.10 -10.99 -0.80
C ALA A 3 29.53 -11.54 0.51
N SER A 4 29.96 -11.02 1.66
CA SER A 4 29.33 -11.38 2.92
C SER A 4 27.87 -10.91 2.87
N SER A 5 26.94 -11.71 3.41
CA SER A 5 25.51 -11.39 3.38
C SER A 5 25.15 -10.05 4.05
N SER A 6 26.08 -9.48 4.82
CA SER A 6 26.05 -8.13 5.39
C SER A 6 26.04 -6.98 4.37
N ASP A 7 26.55 -7.19 3.16
CA ASP A 7 26.72 -6.12 2.17
C ASP A 7 25.47 -5.90 1.30
N ILE A 8 24.48 -6.78 1.44
CA ILE A 8 23.22 -6.72 0.70
C ILE A 8 22.34 -5.65 1.34
N SER A 9 22.20 -4.50 0.67
CA SER A 9 21.28 -3.46 1.13
C SER A 9 19.83 -3.98 1.15
N PRO A 10 19.17 -4.02 2.33
CA PRO A 10 17.81 -4.53 2.48
C PRO A 10 16.77 -3.56 1.91
N TYR A 11 17.15 -2.31 1.67
CA TYR A 11 16.27 -1.24 1.23
C TYR A 11 16.26 -1.12 -0.30
N THR A 12 15.09 -1.29 -0.89
CA THR A 12 14.86 -1.09 -2.32
C THR A 12 13.87 0.06 -2.47
N TRP A 13 13.96 0.83 -3.56
CA TRP A 13 13.02 1.93 -3.79
C TRP A 13 11.61 1.38 -4.07
N GLN A 14 11.51 0.20 -4.67
CA GLN A 14 10.24 -0.51 -4.91
C GLN A 14 9.51 -0.81 -3.61
N LEU A 15 10.24 -1.20 -2.57
CA LEU A 15 9.68 -1.44 -1.24
C LEU A 15 9.06 -0.17 -0.67
N TRP A 16 9.77 0.96 -0.75
CA TRP A 16 9.25 2.22 -0.23
C TRP A 16 8.02 2.70 -1.00
N LEU A 17 7.98 2.48 -2.33
CA LEU A 17 6.76 2.74 -3.09
C LEU A 17 5.60 1.83 -2.64
N LEU A 18 5.84 0.54 -2.40
CA LEU A 18 4.82 -0.37 -1.87
C LEU A 18 4.31 0.07 -0.49
N VAL A 19 5.20 0.58 0.37
CA VAL A 19 4.86 1.10 1.70
C VAL A 19 3.98 2.35 1.60
N LEU A 20 4.29 3.25 0.66
CA LEU A 20 3.60 4.54 0.51
C LEU A 20 2.36 4.46 -0.40
N LEU A 21 2.26 3.45 -1.26
CA LEU A 21 1.15 3.29 -2.21
C LEU A 21 -0.25 3.36 -1.59
N PRO A 22 -0.51 2.81 -0.38
CA PRO A 22 -1.82 2.91 0.28
C PRO A 22 -2.28 4.34 0.55
N LEU A 23 -1.37 5.33 0.54
CA LEU A 23 -1.75 6.74 0.68
C LEU A 23 -2.49 7.27 -0.55
N VAL A 24 -2.26 6.70 -1.73
CA VAL A 24 -2.91 7.15 -2.98
C VAL A 24 -4.43 7.00 -2.91
N PRO A 25 -5.00 5.81 -2.62
CA PRO A 25 -6.45 5.68 -2.48
C PRO A 25 -6.99 6.46 -1.26
N ALA A 26 -6.22 6.60 -0.18
CA ALA A 26 -6.61 7.41 0.97
C ALA A 26 -6.75 8.90 0.62
N LEU A 27 -5.83 9.44 -0.19
CA LEU A 27 -5.90 10.81 -0.72
C LEU A 27 -6.99 10.96 -1.78
N ALA A 28 -7.20 9.95 -2.62
CA ALA A 28 -8.29 9.98 -3.59
C ALA A 28 -9.65 10.08 -2.91
N MET A 29 -9.82 9.40 -1.76
CA MET A 29 -11.04 9.52 -0.95
C MET A 29 -11.31 10.96 -0.52
N THR A 30 -10.29 11.77 -0.19
CA THR A 30 -10.48 13.16 0.26
C THR A 30 -10.96 14.11 -0.84
N LEU A 31 -11.00 13.65 -2.09
CA LEU A 31 -11.50 14.42 -3.23
C LEU A 31 -12.97 14.15 -3.54
N ILE A 32 -13.56 13.11 -2.96
CA ILE A 32 -14.95 12.70 -3.20
C ILE A 32 -15.89 13.58 -2.37
N ASP A 33 -17.01 14.00 -2.96
CA ASP A 33 -18.01 14.81 -2.27
C ASP A 33 -18.61 14.03 -1.08
N PRO A 34 -18.52 14.53 0.16
CA PRO A 34 -19.13 13.89 1.33
C PRO A 34 -20.63 13.58 1.17
N THR A 35 -21.35 14.41 0.40
CA THR A 35 -22.78 14.26 0.15
C THR A 35 -23.06 13.04 -0.72
N THR A 36 -22.24 12.78 -1.75
CA THR A 36 -22.40 11.63 -2.64
C THR A 36 -22.07 10.34 -1.89
N ILE A 37 -21.07 10.36 -1.00
CA ILE A 37 -20.76 9.25 -0.09
C ILE A 37 -21.97 8.91 0.79
N PHE A 38 -22.58 9.92 1.42
CA PHE A 38 -23.75 9.68 2.28
C PHE A 38 -24.95 9.15 1.50
N LEU A 39 -25.31 9.79 0.39
CA LEU A 39 -26.43 9.35 -0.44
C LEU A 39 -26.21 7.95 -1.02
N SER A 40 -24.95 7.55 -1.26
CA SER A 40 -24.60 6.21 -1.73
C SER A 40 -24.97 5.09 -0.75
N ALA A 41 -25.20 5.41 0.54
CA ALA A 41 -25.72 4.47 1.52
C ALA A 41 -27.19 4.08 1.27
N PHE A 42 -27.95 4.95 0.59
CA PHE A 42 -29.36 4.74 0.26
C PHE A 42 -29.55 4.31 -1.20
N ASP A 43 -28.71 4.80 -2.11
CA ASP A 43 -28.63 4.36 -3.51
C ASP A 43 -27.16 4.30 -3.98
N PRO A 44 -26.58 3.10 -4.11
CA PRO A 44 -25.19 2.93 -4.52
C PRO A 44 -24.86 3.53 -5.90
N LEU A 45 -25.85 3.69 -6.78
CA LEU A 45 -25.61 4.24 -8.12
C LEU A 45 -25.27 5.74 -8.09
N VAL A 46 -25.67 6.45 -7.03
CA VAL A 46 -25.36 7.88 -6.84
C VAL A 46 -23.86 8.13 -6.74
N ALA A 47 -23.08 7.18 -6.21
CA ALA A 47 -21.63 7.33 -6.11
C ALA A 47 -20.97 7.53 -7.49
N TYR A 48 -21.49 6.89 -8.55
CA TYR A 48 -20.95 7.03 -9.91
C TYR A 48 -21.26 8.37 -10.58
N SER A 49 -22.13 9.19 -9.99
CA SER A 49 -22.39 10.55 -10.47
C SER A 49 -21.25 11.51 -10.13
N ASP A 50 -20.40 11.16 -9.17
CA ASP A 50 -19.21 11.92 -8.77
C ASP A 50 -18.00 11.49 -9.64
N PRO A 51 -17.43 12.39 -10.47
CA PRO A 51 -16.24 12.09 -11.24
C PRO A 51 -15.04 11.69 -10.36
N ALA A 52 -14.90 12.24 -9.15
CA ALA A 52 -13.83 11.91 -8.23
C ALA A 52 -13.93 10.46 -7.75
N TYR A 53 -15.15 9.96 -7.53
CA TYR A 53 -15.39 8.55 -7.19
C TYR A 53 -14.97 7.60 -8.31
N VAL A 54 -15.33 7.93 -9.56
CA VAL A 54 -14.93 7.13 -10.74
C VAL A 54 -13.41 7.12 -10.90
N VAL A 55 -12.76 8.27 -10.76
CA VAL A 55 -11.29 8.38 -10.78
C VAL A 55 -10.66 7.58 -9.64
N ALA A 56 -11.24 7.59 -8.44
CA ALA A 56 -10.74 6.82 -7.31
C ALA A 56 -10.83 5.30 -7.56
N ILE A 57 -11.90 4.81 -8.18
CA ILE A 57 -12.04 3.39 -8.56
C ILE A 57 -10.98 3.01 -9.59
N VAL A 58 -10.91 3.75 -10.70
CA VAL A 58 -9.95 3.46 -11.79
C VAL A 58 -8.51 3.56 -11.25
N GLY A 59 -8.24 4.59 -10.45
CA GLY A 59 -6.97 4.77 -9.76
C GLY A 59 -6.63 3.61 -8.84
N SER A 60 -7.60 3.05 -8.11
CA SER A 60 -7.39 1.89 -7.24
C SER A 60 -6.98 0.65 -8.03
N TRP A 61 -7.55 0.43 -9.22
CA TRP A 61 -7.11 -0.65 -10.11
C TRP A 61 -5.69 -0.43 -10.62
N VAL A 62 -5.35 0.80 -11.02
CA VAL A 62 -3.98 1.14 -11.44
C VAL A 62 -2.98 0.89 -10.31
N VAL A 63 -3.31 1.34 -9.09
CA VAL A 63 -2.52 1.08 -7.88
C VAL A 63 -2.37 -0.41 -7.64
N PHE A 64 -3.44 -1.20 -7.76
CA PHE A 64 -3.40 -2.66 -7.62
C PHE A 64 -2.39 -3.30 -8.59
N PHE A 65 -2.49 -3.01 -9.89
CA PHE A 65 -1.53 -3.53 -10.87
C PHE A 65 -0.09 -3.03 -10.63
N ALA A 66 0.06 -1.78 -10.17
CA ALA A 66 1.35 -1.23 -9.80
C ALA A 66 1.97 -1.98 -8.61
N THR A 67 1.19 -2.38 -7.59
CA THR A 67 1.72 -3.19 -6.48
C THR A 67 2.29 -4.51 -6.95
N ILE A 68 1.60 -5.18 -7.87
CA ILE A 68 2.04 -6.45 -8.44
C ILE A 68 3.36 -6.25 -9.18
N PHE A 69 3.43 -5.25 -10.07
CA PHE A 69 4.65 -4.94 -10.80
C PHE A 69 5.81 -4.59 -9.87
N LEU A 70 5.58 -3.77 -8.85
CA LEU A 70 6.58 -3.39 -7.87
C LEU A 70 7.10 -4.58 -7.07
N ALA A 71 6.24 -5.52 -6.67
CA ALA A 71 6.65 -6.74 -5.97
C ALA A 71 7.54 -7.62 -6.86
N PHE A 72 7.21 -7.79 -8.15
CA PHE A 72 8.08 -8.51 -9.08
C PHE A 72 9.41 -7.79 -9.30
N ALA A 73 9.40 -6.48 -9.44
CA ALA A 73 10.61 -5.67 -9.59
C ALA A 73 11.50 -5.72 -8.34
N ASP A 74 10.88 -5.72 -7.16
CA ASP A 74 11.55 -5.85 -5.86
C ASP A 74 12.30 -7.18 -5.73
N VAL A 75 11.60 -8.29 -5.98
CA VAL A 75 12.20 -9.64 -5.96
C VAL A 75 13.37 -9.74 -6.94
N ARG A 76 13.22 -9.21 -8.16
CA ARG A 76 14.31 -9.19 -9.15
C ARG A 76 15.50 -8.35 -8.66
N SER A 77 15.25 -7.21 -8.02
CA SER A 77 16.30 -6.36 -7.44
C SER A 77 17.04 -7.09 -6.31
N LEU A 78 16.34 -7.80 -5.43
CA LEU A 78 16.96 -8.57 -4.35
C LEU A 78 17.82 -9.73 -4.88
N LYS A 79 17.33 -10.46 -5.89
CA LYS A 79 18.13 -11.52 -6.55
C LYS A 79 19.41 -10.97 -7.17
N ARG A 80 19.34 -9.82 -7.84
CA ARG A 80 20.52 -9.14 -8.42
C ARG A 80 21.54 -8.71 -7.37
N ARG A 81 21.10 -8.48 -6.12
CA ARG A 81 21.95 -8.13 -4.99
C ARG A 81 22.53 -9.35 -4.27
N GLY A 82 22.27 -10.57 -4.75
CA GLY A 82 22.82 -11.80 -4.18
C GLY A 82 21.92 -12.51 -3.16
N LEU A 83 20.66 -12.08 -3.00
CA LEU A 83 19.72 -12.82 -2.14
C LEU A 83 19.26 -14.10 -2.85
N GLU A 84 19.70 -15.27 -2.33
CA GLU A 84 19.49 -16.57 -2.97
C GLU A 84 18.01 -16.97 -3.03
N SER A 85 17.26 -16.78 -1.92
CA SER A 85 15.87 -17.19 -1.80
C SER A 85 14.98 -16.04 -1.30
N PRO A 86 14.63 -15.07 -2.18
CA PRO A 86 13.69 -14.01 -1.82
C PRO A 86 12.29 -14.56 -1.55
N PHE A 87 11.51 -13.81 -0.78
CA PHE A 87 10.11 -14.11 -0.54
C PHE A 87 9.28 -14.11 -1.85
N HIS A 88 8.27 -14.98 -1.92
CA HIS A 88 7.53 -15.21 -3.15
C HIS A 88 6.64 -13.99 -3.50
N PRO A 89 6.71 -13.43 -4.73
CA PRO A 89 5.98 -12.22 -5.07
C PRO A 89 4.46 -12.41 -5.06
N ALA A 90 3.94 -13.63 -5.30
CA ALA A 90 2.49 -13.87 -5.33
C ALA A 90 1.77 -13.55 -4.00
N PHE A 91 2.48 -13.48 -2.87
CA PHE A 91 1.88 -13.04 -1.61
C PHE A 91 1.42 -11.58 -1.65
N ILE A 92 1.84 -10.78 -2.64
CA ILE A 92 1.29 -9.44 -2.89
C ILE A 92 -0.20 -9.49 -3.22
N LEU A 93 -0.68 -10.58 -3.83
CA LEU A 93 -2.10 -10.76 -4.16
C LEU A 93 -2.96 -10.94 -2.92
N LEU A 94 -2.39 -11.41 -1.81
CA LEU A 94 -3.06 -11.46 -0.52
C LEU A 94 -3.05 -10.10 0.20
N GLY A 95 -2.16 -9.20 -0.21
CA GLY A 95 -2.08 -7.84 0.28
C GLY A 95 -0.64 -7.33 0.40
N ALA A 96 -0.47 -6.02 0.20
CA ALA A 96 0.82 -5.33 0.33
C ALA A 96 1.44 -5.52 1.73
N LEU A 97 0.61 -5.47 2.78
CA LEU A 97 1.05 -5.67 4.16
C LEU A 97 1.72 -7.04 4.36
N ILE A 98 1.08 -8.11 3.90
CA ILE A 98 1.56 -9.49 4.04
C ILE A 98 2.89 -9.65 3.31
N TYR A 99 2.98 -9.13 2.08
CA TYR A 99 4.20 -9.16 1.30
C TYR A 99 5.35 -8.43 2.01
N VAL A 100 5.14 -7.19 2.47
CA VAL A 100 6.18 -6.39 3.12
C VAL A 100 6.67 -7.05 4.41
N ILE A 101 5.77 -7.61 5.22
CA ILE A 101 6.14 -8.33 6.45
C ILE A 101 6.97 -9.58 6.11
N GLY A 102 6.46 -10.45 5.24
CA GLY A 102 7.12 -11.72 4.90
C GLY A 102 8.51 -11.50 4.30
N ARG A 103 8.63 -10.55 3.37
CA ARG A 103 9.90 -10.17 2.74
C ARG A 103 10.88 -9.55 3.74
N SER A 104 10.41 -8.71 4.66
CA SER A 104 11.28 -8.10 5.70
C SER A 104 11.85 -9.15 6.66
N VAL A 105 11.07 -10.18 7.02
CA VAL A 105 11.55 -11.30 7.86
C VAL A 105 12.61 -12.13 7.12
N VAL A 106 12.36 -12.46 5.85
CA VAL A 106 13.33 -13.21 5.03
C VAL A 106 14.63 -12.43 4.88
N VAL A 107 14.56 -11.14 4.55
CA VAL A 107 15.75 -10.29 4.39
C VAL A 107 16.51 -10.13 5.71
N LYS A 108 15.81 -9.97 6.84
CA LYS A 108 16.43 -9.92 8.17
C LYS A 108 17.17 -11.22 8.51
N ARG A 109 16.62 -12.38 8.14
CA ARG A 109 17.26 -13.67 8.39
C ARG A 109 18.61 -13.78 7.68
N GLU A 110 18.71 -13.30 6.45
CA GLU A 110 19.91 -13.42 5.62
C GLU A 110 20.93 -12.30 5.87
N THR A 111 20.46 -11.06 6.10
CA THR A 111 21.32 -9.86 6.18
C THR A 111 21.49 -9.31 7.60
N GLY A 112 20.72 -9.81 8.58
CA GLY A 112 20.66 -9.26 9.95
C GLY A 112 19.89 -7.94 10.08
N ALA A 113 19.50 -7.30 8.97
CA ALA A 113 18.83 -6.00 8.92
C ALA A 113 17.55 -6.00 8.07
N GLY A 114 16.72 -4.96 8.18
CA GLY A 114 15.53 -4.79 7.32
C GLY A 114 14.16 -4.90 7.99
N LEU A 115 14.04 -4.64 9.30
CA LEU A 115 12.74 -4.55 9.99
C LEU A 115 12.07 -3.18 9.90
N THR A 116 12.83 -2.13 9.58
CA THR A 116 12.36 -0.75 9.40
C THR A 116 11.13 -0.60 8.49
N PRO A 117 11.03 -1.31 7.34
CA PRO A 117 9.87 -1.25 6.47
C PRO A 117 8.58 -1.74 7.13
N ILE A 118 8.65 -2.66 8.10
CA ILE A 118 7.47 -3.15 8.82
C ILE A 118 6.82 -2.01 9.61
N TRP A 119 7.62 -1.29 10.40
CA TRP A 119 7.15 -0.15 11.19
C TRP A 119 6.62 0.98 10.31
N ALA A 120 7.31 1.26 9.20
CA ALA A 120 6.85 2.26 8.24
C ALA A 120 5.49 1.88 7.62
N THR A 121 5.33 0.61 7.22
CA THR A 121 4.06 0.11 6.69
C THR A 121 2.95 0.24 7.72
N LEU A 122 3.20 -0.18 8.96
CA LEU A 122 2.22 -0.06 10.03
C LEU A 122 1.80 1.41 10.26
N GLY A 123 2.78 2.32 10.30
CA GLY A 123 2.52 3.76 10.43
C GLY A 123 1.67 4.32 9.29
N VAL A 124 1.97 3.95 8.04
CA VAL A 124 1.20 4.38 6.87
C VAL A 124 -0.22 3.84 6.90
N TRP A 125 -0.41 2.56 7.24
CA TRP A 125 -1.75 1.96 7.33
C TRP A 125 -2.59 2.61 8.42
N LEU A 126 -2.01 2.85 9.60
CA LEU A 126 -2.69 3.54 10.71
C LEU A 126 -3.04 4.98 10.33
N ALA A 127 -2.12 5.72 9.72
CA ALA A 127 -2.36 7.08 9.26
C ALA A 127 -3.46 7.14 8.19
N SER A 128 -3.42 6.23 7.22
CA SER A 128 -4.42 6.15 6.15
C SER A 128 -5.80 5.83 6.73
N GLY A 129 -5.89 4.84 7.63
CA GLY A 129 -7.14 4.47 8.29
C GLY A 129 -7.71 5.61 9.15
N ALA A 130 -6.86 6.30 9.91
CA ALA A 130 -7.26 7.45 10.70
C ALA A 130 -7.79 8.59 9.82
N ALA A 131 -7.10 8.92 8.73
CA ALA A 131 -7.53 9.96 7.79
C ALA A 131 -8.90 9.64 7.17
N SER A 132 -9.10 8.40 6.69
CA SER A 132 -10.38 7.96 6.15
C SER A 132 -11.50 8.02 7.20
N MET A 133 -11.20 7.65 8.45
CA MET A 133 -12.20 7.69 9.53
C MET A 133 -12.59 9.11 9.92
N ILE A 134 -11.61 10.04 9.99
CA ILE A 134 -11.86 11.47 10.21
C ILE A 134 -12.74 12.04 9.11
N MET A 135 -12.45 11.69 7.84
CA MET A 135 -13.25 12.16 6.72
C MET A 135 -14.69 11.64 6.78
N ALA A 136 -14.88 10.34 7.07
CA ALA A 136 -16.21 9.76 7.22
C ALA A 136 -17.00 10.45 8.35
N PHE A 137 -16.35 10.75 9.48
CA PHE A 137 -16.98 11.46 10.59
C PHE A 137 -17.35 12.91 10.23
N ASN A 138 -16.49 13.62 9.50
CA ASN A 138 -16.79 14.96 9.01
C ASN A 138 -17.96 14.96 8.01
N ALA A 139 -18.05 13.94 7.15
CA ALA A 139 -19.17 13.78 6.24
C ALA A 139 -20.49 13.62 6.98
N THR A 140 -20.53 12.85 8.06
CA THR A 140 -21.74 12.71 8.89
C THR A 140 -22.09 13.99 9.66
N GLY A 141 -21.09 14.69 10.22
CA GLY A 141 -21.32 15.93 10.96
C GLY A 141 -21.72 17.12 10.09
N PHE A 142 -21.21 17.20 8.85
CA PHE A 142 -21.62 18.20 7.85
C PHE A 142 -23.13 18.10 7.51
N LEU A 143 -23.69 16.90 7.59
CA LEU A 143 -25.09 16.62 7.28
C LEU A 143 -26.05 16.82 8.47
N GLY A 144 -25.54 17.25 9.63
CA GLY A 144 -26.35 17.61 10.79
C GLY A 144 -26.88 16.42 11.61
N PHE A 145 -26.25 15.24 11.48
CA PHE A 145 -26.52 14.07 12.32
C PHE A 145 -25.60 14.01 13.54
#